data_AF-A0A936VLD8-F1
#
_entry.id   AF-A0A936VLD8-F1
#
_cell.length_a   1.000
_cell.length_b   1.000
_cell.length_c   1.000
_cell.angle_alpha   90.00
_cell.angle_beta   90.00
_cell.angle_gamma   90.00
#
_symmetry.space_group_name_H-M   'P 1'
#
loop_
_entity.id
_entity.type
_entity.pdbx_description
1 polymer ?
#
loop_
_entity_poly.entity_id
_entity_poly.type
_entity_poly.pdbx_seq_one_letter_code
_entity_poly.pdbx_strand_id
1 'polypeptide(L)'
;MKHESTFILGMPLISYNPTVLIVFRHAGGFSLIELMLAVSIMGALAALAVLNYMDFVEKALRGTSHLELHGLAKDIKGLPLAVGAYPNSLQDVGLSTRLDPWGTPHEYYRVNCGRLMTTPVWPNRNYGERIARK
;
A
#
# COMPACT_ATOMS: atom_id res chain seq x y z
N MET A 1 -69.94 -55.01 -3.34
CA MET A 1 -69.51 -54.05 -4.37
C MET A 1 -68.01 -53.89 -4.23
N LYS A 2 -67.26 -54.52 -5.15
CA LYS A 2 -65.83 -54.25 -5.37
C LYS A 2 -65.71 -52.86 -5.97
N HIS A 3 -64.68 -52.10 -5.62
CA HIS A 3 -63.63 -51.69 -6.56
C HIS A 3 -62.64 -50.76 -5.84
N GLU A 4 -61.41 -51.25 -5.84
CA GLU A 4 -60.17 -50.54 -5.54
C GLU A 4 -60.00 -49.31 -6.44
N SER A 5 -59.39 -48.25 -5.92
CA SER A 5 -58.76 -47.19 -6.72
C SER A 5 -57.67 -46.49 -5.90
N THR A 6 -56.63 -47.24 -5.55
CA THR A 6 -55.29 -46.70 -5.28
C THR A 6 -54.57 -46.54 -6.62
N PHE A 7 -54.68 -45.38 -7.24
CA PHE A 7 -53.95 -45.00 -8.46
C PHE A 7 -54.16 -43.48 -8.61
N ILE A 8 -53.19 -42.62 -8.30
CA ILE A 8 -52.22 -42.15 -9.29
C ILE A 8 -51.17 -41.30 -8.56
N LEU A 9 -49.91 -41.73 -8.72
CA LEU A 9 -48.67 -40.97 -8.81
C LEU A 9 -48.32 -40.05 -7.62
N GLY A 10 -47.40 -40.44 -6.72
CA GLY A 10 -46.15 -41.11 -7.08
C GLY A 10 -45.41 -40.29 -8.13
N MET A 11 -44.90 -39.11 -7.75
CA MET A 11 -43.81 -38.48 -8.48
C MET A 11 -42.81 -37.84 -7.50
N PRO A 12 -41.51 -38.14 -7.64
CA PRO A 12 -40.49 -37.80 -6.65
C PRO A 12 -40.17 -36.31 -6.68
N LEU A 13 -39.71 -35.81 -5.53
CA LEU A 13 -38.98 -34.54 -5.41
C LEU A 13 -37.96 -34.44 -6.56
N ILE A 14 -38.09 -33.40 -7.38
CA ILE A 14 -37.10 -33.07 -8.41
C ILE A 14 -35.79 -32.77 -7.68
N SER A 15 -34.90 -33.76 -7.66
CA SER A 15 -33.50 -33.59 -7.25
C SER A 15 -32.82 -32.75 -8.33
N TYR A 16 -32.68 -31.46 -8.08
CA TYR A 16 -31.82 -30.59 -8.88
C TYR A 16 -30.37 -31.01 -8.66
N ASN A 17 -29.81 -31.71 -9.63
CA ASN A 17 -28.41 -32.10 -9.63
C ASN A 17 -27.66 -31.20 -10.61
N PRO A 18 -27.07 -30.07 -10.18
CA PRO A 18 -26.22 -29.27 -11.07
C PRO A 18 -24.86 -29.96 -11.16
N THR A 19 -24.82 -31.10 -11.85
CA THR A 19 -23.55 -31.76 -12.15
C THR A 19 -22.95 -31.02 -13.32
N VAL A 20 -22.25 -29.92 -13.03
CA VAL A 20 -21.45 -29.20 -14.02
C VAL A 20 -20.26 -30.09 -14.36
N LEU A 21 -20.45 -30.96 -15.36
CA LEU A 21 -19.41 -31.78 -15.93
C LEU A 21 -18.60 -30.95 -16.92
N ILE A 22 -17.54 -30.32 -16.45
CA ILE A 22 -16.49 -29.82 -17.33
C ILE A 22 -15.56 -31.00 -17.65
N VAL A 23 -15.84 -31.69 -18.76
CA VAL A 23 -14.95 -32.76 -19.25
C VAL A 23 -14.06 -32.18 -20.34
N PHE A 24 -12.83 -31.78 -19.98
CA PHE A 24 -11.77 -31.52 -20.96
C PHE A 24 -11.04 -32.83 -21.25
N ARG A 25 -11.50 -33.58 -22.25
CA ARG A 25 -10.67 -34.64 -22.84
C ARG A 25 -9.98 -34.07 -24.08
N HIS A 26 -8.70 -33.72 -23.95
CA HIS A 26 -7.84 -33.40 -25.09
C HIS A 26 -6.60 -34.30 -25.04
N ALA A 27 -6.55 -35.29 -25.92
CA ALA A 27 -5.35 -36.07 -26.20
C ALA A 27 -4.96 -35.80 -27.66
N GLY A 28 -4.12 -34.78 -27.87
CA GLY A 28 -3.63 -34.27 -29.15
C GLY A 28 -2.79 -33.00 -28.92
N GLY A 29 -1.71 -32.81 -29.70
CA GLY A 29 -0.68 -31.79 -29.45
C GLY A 29 -1.13 -30.33 -29.60
N PHE A 30 -0.32 -29.41 -29.05
CA PHE A 30 -0.55 -27.96 -29.03
C PHE A 30 -0.80 -27.38 -30.43
N SER A 31 -1.85 -26.56 -30.54
CA SER A 31 -2.11 -25.78 -31.75
C SER A 31 -1.33 -24.46 -31.74
N LEU A 32 -0.93 -23.98 -32.92
CA LEU A 32 -0.23 -22.70 -33.06
C LEU A 32 -1.11 -21.54 -32.54
N ILE A 33 -2.43 -21.61 -32.77
CA ILE A 33 -3.36 -20.61 -32.25
C ILE A 33 -3.48 -20.63 -30.73
N GLU A 34 -3.31 -21.81 -30.11
CA GLU A 34 -3.36 -21.96 -28.65
C GLU A 34 -2.15 -21.29 -28.00
N LEU A 35 -0.97 -21.45 -28.60
CA LEU A 35 0.23 -20.73 -28.18
C LEU A 35 0.06 -19.22 -28.37
N MET A 36 -0.45 -18.77 -29.52
CA MET A 36 -0.66 -17.33 -29.80
C MET A 36 -1.61 -16.69 -28.79
N LEU A 37 -2.71 -17.37 -28.46
CA LEU A 37 -3.66 -16.88 -27.47
C LEU A 37 -3.03 -16.86 -26.08
N ALA A 38 -2.28 -17.91 -25.69
CA ALA A 38 -1.61 -17.98 -24.40
C ALA A 38 -0.61 -16.85 -24.20
N VAL A 39 0.28 -16.59 -25.17
CA VAL A 39 1.26 -15.48 -25.05
C VAL A 39 0.60 -14.11 -25.12
N SER A 40 -0.49 -13.97 -25.86
CA SER A 40 -1.28 -12.73 -25.91
C SER A 40 -1.90 -12.40 -24.54
N ILE A 41 -2.52 -13.39 -23.89
CA ILE A 41 -3.10 -13.21 -22.54
C ILE A 41 -1.99 -12.95 -21.52
N MET A 42 -0.88 -13.69 -21.57
CA MET A 42 0.26 -13.45 -20.70
C MET A 42 0.83 -12.03 -20.87
N GLY A 43 0.97 -11.55 -22.12
CA GLY A 43 1.44 -10.19 -22.40
C GLY A 43 0.49 -9.11 -21.88
N ALA A 44 -0.82 -9.30 -22.05
CA ALA A 44 -1.83 -8.38 -21.52
C ALA A 44 -1.79 -8.30 -19.99
N LEU A 45 -1.70 -9.45 -19.30
CA LEU A 45 -1.61 -9.49 -17.84
C LEU A 45 -0.28 -8.88 -17.34
N ALA A 46 0.83 -9.17 -18.01
CA ALA A 46 2.13 -8.61 -17.65
C ALA A 46 2.13 -7.08 -17.76
N ALA A 47 1.54 -6.52 -18.82
CA ALA A 47 1.42 -5.08 -19.00
C ALA A 47 0.61 -4.41 -17.87
N LEU A 48 -0.51 -5.00 -17.46
CA LEU A 48 -1.32 -4.50 -16.35
C LEU A 48 -0.63 -4.62 -15.00
N ALA A 49 0.14 -5.70 -14.79
CA ALA A 49 0.86 -5.93 -13.54
C ALA A 49 1.93 -4.87 -13.28
N VAL A 50 2.70 -4.50 -14.31
CA VAL A 50 3.81 -3.53 -14.18
C VAL A 50 3.30 -2.15 -13.73
N LEU A 51 2.20 -1.67 -14.31
CA LEU A 51 1.66 -0.34 -14.00
C LEU A 51 1.17 -0.23 -12.55
N ASN A 52 0.62 -1.31 -11.99
CA ASN A 52 0.05 -1.29 -10.64
C ASN A 52 1.07 -1.57 -9.52
N TYR A 53 2.24 -2.12 -9.87
CA TYR A 53 3.23 -2.53 -8.87
C TYR A 53 3.86 -1.35 -8.12
N MET A 54 4.20 -0.28 -8.85
CA MET A 54 4.92 0.87 -8.27
C MET A 54 4.12 1.57 -7.16
N ASP A 55 2.81 1.74 -7.37
CA ASP A 55 1.93 2.37 -6.38
C ASP A 55 1.82 1.56 -5.08
N PHE A 56 1.87 0.24 -5.17
CA PHE A 56 1.85 -0.63 -4.00
C PHE A 56 3.14 -0.50 -3.19
N VAL A 57 4.28 -0.51 -3.86
CA VAL A 57 5.59 -0.32 -3.21
C VAL A 57 5.65 1.05 -2.52
N GLU A 58 5.24 2.12 -3.21
CA GLU A 58 5.26 3.47 -2.64
C GLU A 58 4.33 3.62 -1.42
N LYS A 59 3.19 2.92 -1.39
CA LYS A 59 2.33 2.87 -0.19
C LYS A 59 3.01 2.14 0.97
N ALA A 60 3.70 1.04 0.69
CA ALA A 60 4.45 0.30 1.71
C ALA A 60 5.61 1.13 2.27
N LEU A 61 6.42 1.76 1.40
CA LEU A 61 7.54 2.61 1.79
C LEU A 61 7.08 3.78 2.68
N ARG A 62 5.98 4.45 2.33
CA ARG A 62 5.38 5.50 3.17
C ARG A 62 4.90 4.99 4.52
N GLY A 63 4.26 3.82 4.56
CA GLY A 63 3.86 3.19 5.82
C GLY A 63 5.06 2.92 6.73
N THR A 64 6.13 2.35 6.17
CA THR A 64 7.38 2.10 6.89
C THR A 64 8.00 3.40 7.38
N SER A 65 8.10 4.44 6.55
CA SER A 65 8.71 5.72 6.96
C SER A 65 7.95 6.38 8.12
N HIS A 66 6.62 6.29 8.14
CA HIS A 66 5.84 6.77 9.28
C HIS A 66 6.17 6.03 10.59
N LEU A 67 6.28 4.69 10.54
CA LEU A 67 6.63 3.89 11.72
C LEU A 67 8.03 4.23 12.23
N GLU A 68 8.97 4.40 11.30
CA GLU A 68 10.35 4.78 11.59
C GLU A 68 10.45 6.12 12.31
N LEU A 69 9.78 7.15 11.76
CA LEU A 69 9.71 8.48 12.36
C LEU A 69 9.05 8.47 13.74
N HIS A 70 7.99 7.67 13.93
CA HIS A 70 7.35 7.50 15.23
C HIS A 70 8.29 6.84 16.25
N GLY A 71 9.06 5.85 15.84
CA GLY A 71 10.10 5.23 16.68
C GLY A 71 11.17 6.24 17.11
N LEU A 72 11.74 6.97 16.14
CA LEU A 72 12.73 8.02 16.41
C LEU A 72 12.18 9.09 17.36
N ALA A 73 10.94 9.55 17.14
CA ALA A 73 10.30 10.53 17.99
C ALA A 73 10.09 10.01 19.44
N LYS A 74 9.78 8.72 19.60
CA LYS A 74 9.64 8.11 20.92
C LYS A 74 10.98 8.08 21.67
N ASP A 75 12.05 7.69 20.99
CA ASP A 75 13.38 7.60 21.59
C ASP A 75 13.91 8.99 21.98
N ILE A 76 13.75 9.98 21.10
CA ILE A 76 14.13 11.38 21.37
C ILE A 76 13.31 11.94 22.55
N LYS A 77 12.01 11.63 22.65
CA LYS A 77 11.15 12.06 23.76
C LYS A 77 11.49 11.36 25.08
N GLY A 78 12.08 10.18 25.04
CA GLY A 78 12.54 9.46 26.23
C GLY A 78 13.79 10.07 26.85
N LEU A 79 14.68 10.68 26.05
CA LEU A 79 15.98 11.17 26.52
C LEU A 79 15.91 12.20 27.66
N PRO A 80 15.02 13.22 27.64
CA PRO A 80 14.89 14.16 28.75
C PRO A 80 14.47 13.50 30.07
N LEU A 81 13.80 12.35 30.04
CA LEU A 81 13.43 11.63 31.27
C LEU A 81 14.66 11.00 31.96
N ALA A 82 15.73 10.73 31.21
CA ALA A 82 16.96 10.16 31.72
C ALA A 82 18.03 11.23 32.02
N VAL A 83 18.24 12.19 31.10
CA VAL A 83 19.36 13.14 31.13
C VAL A 83 18.89 14.58 31.41
N GLY A 84 17.58 14.85 31.41
CA GLY A 84 17.02 16.17 31.68
C GLY A 84 17.06 17.14 30.49
N ALA A 85 17.61 16.74 29.34
CA ALA A 85 17.74 17.58 28.16
C ALA A 85 17.43 16.82 26.86
N TYR A 86 16.96 17.55 25.84
CA TYR A 86 16.85 17.05 24.48
C TYR A 86 18.21 17.02 23.79
N PRO A 87 18.44 16.07 22.87
CA PRO A 87 19.70 15.96 22.14
C PRO A 87 19.94 17.18 21.23
N ASN A 88 21.19 17.44 20.90
CA ASN A 88 21.54 18.46 19.91
C ASN A 88 21.62 17.86 18.50
N SER A 89 21.87 16.55 18.40
CA SER A 89 21.90 15.81 17.14
C SER A 89 21.37 14.38 17.29
N LEU A 90 21.00 13.71 16.18
CA LEU A 90 20.67 12.27 16.19
C LEU A 90 21.85 11.38 16.60
N GLN A 91 23.09 11.88 16.54
CA GLN A 91 24.29 11.15 16.96
C GLN A 91 24.29 10.93 18.47
N ASP A 92 23.77 11.90 19.24
CA ASP A 92 23.69 11.86 20.71
C ASP A 92 22.77 10.72 21.20
N VAL A 93 21.85 10.27 20.34
CA VAL A 93 20.90 9.17 20.63
C VAL A 93 21.35 7.85 19.96
N GLY A 94 22.46 7.84 19.24
CA GLY A 94 22.94 6.66 18.50
C GLY A 94 22.08 6.27 17.30
N LEU A 95 21.22 7.17 16.83
CA LEU A 95 20.24 6.93 15.76
C LEU A 95 20.68 7.48 14.40
N SER A 96 21.91 8.02 14.31
CA SER A 96 22.46 8.67 13.11
C SER A 96 22.66 7.75 11.91
N THR A 97 22.75 6.43 12.12
CA THR A 97 22.93 5.44 11.06
C THR A 97 21.61 4.91 10.50
N ARG A 98 20.47 5.41 11.00
CA ARG A 98 19.13 4.97 10.59
C ARG A 98 18.76 5.61 9.25
N LEU A 99 18.67 4.78 8.21
CA LEU A 99 18.23 5.19 6.88
C LEU A 99 16.72 5.03 6.74
N ASP A 100 16.09 5.93 6.00
CA ASP A 100 14.70 5.78 5.60
C ASP A 100 14.54 4.72 4.49
N PRO A 101 13.30 4.36 4.12
CA PRO A 101 13.06 3.35 3.08
C PRO A 101 13.57 3.73 1.68
N TRP A 102 13.93 5.00 1.44
CA TRP A 102 14.53 5.48 0.19
C TRP A 102 16.06 5.58 0.26
N GLY A 103 16.67 5.21 1.39
CA GLY A 103 18.11 5.22 1.61
C GLY A 103 18.67 6.57 2.05
N THR A 104 17.81 7.54 2.36
CA THR A 104 18.21 8.84 2.88
C THR A 104 18.35 8.81 4.42
N PRO A 105 19.45 9.33 4.99
CA PRO A 105 19.60 9.42 6.44
C PRO A 105 18.58 10.37 7.07
N HIS A 106 18.11 10.05 8.27
CA HIS A 106 17.26 10.96 9.03
C HIS A 106 18.08 12.14 9.57
N GLU A 107 17.50 13.33 9.53
CA GLU A 107 18.09 14.56 10.08
C GLU A 107 17.22 15.13 11.19
N TYR A 108 17.86 15.60 12.26
CA TYR A 108 17.19 16.13 13.45
C TYR A 108 17.67 17.56 13.69
N TYR A 109 16.69 18.45 13.83
CA TYR A 109 16.92 19.84 14.15
C TYR A 109 16.30 20.16 15.50
N ARG A 110 17.13 20.58 16.46
CA ARG A 110 16.64 21.12 17.72
C ARG A 110 15.95 22.46 17.46
N VAL A 111 14.64 22.51 17.66
CA VAL A 111 13.90 23.77 17.57
C VAL A 111 14.18 24.57 18.84
N ASN A 112 15.01 25.60 18.71
CA ASN A 112 15.24 26.58 19.77
C ASN A 112 14.03 27.53 19.82
N CYS A 113 13.10 27.29 20.73
CA CYS A 113 12.05 28.25 21.07
C CYS A 113 12.66 29.41 21.88
N GLY A 114 13.51 30.23 21.26
CA GLY A 114 13.92 31.51 21.84
C GLY A 114 12.72 32.47 21.87
N ARG A 115 12.72 33.42 22.83
CA ARG A 115 11.75 34.52 22.87
C ARG A 115 11.63 35.09 21.44
N LEU A 116 10.44 35.01 20.86
CA LEU A 116 10.10 35.68 19.61
C LEU A 116 10.30 37.18 19.86
N MET A 117 11.51 37.70 19.71
CA MET A 117 11.72 39.13 19.54
C MET A 117 10.94 39.47 18.29
N THR A 118 9.88 40.23 18.50
CA THR A 118 8.82 40.57 17.58
C THR A 118 9.37 41.23 16.33
N THR A 119 9.84 40.45 15.36
CA THR A 119 9.72 40.71 13.93
C THR A 119 9.94 39.38 13.22
N PRO A 120 8.93 38.78 12.57
CA PRO A 120 9.22 37.75 11.59
C PRO A 120 10.05 38.39 10.47
N VAL A 121 11.31 37.98 10.32
CA VAL A 121 12.07 38.24 9.08
C VAL A 121 11.48 37.32 8.01
N TRP A 122 10.39 37.78 7.41
CA TRP A 122 10.02 37.36 6.08
C TRP A 122 11.10 37.84 5.09
N PRO A 123 11.38 37.09 4.00
CA PRO A 123 12.33 37.51 2.99
C PRO A 123 11.75 38.71 2.22
N ASN A 124 12.06 39.92 2.71
CA ASN A 124 11.72 41.24 2.16
C ASN A 124 10.23 41.48 1.83
N ARG A 125 9.68 42.59 2.34
CA ARG A 125 8.30 43.08 2.09
C ARG A 125 7.93 43.22 0.61
N ASN A 126 8.91 43.20 -0.30
CA ASN A 126 8.71 43.36 -1.73
C ASN A 126 8.17 42.10 -2.45
N TYR A 127 7.91 40.98 -1.75
CA TYR A 127 7.37 39.78 -2.40
C TYR A 127 5.95 39.99 -2.94
N GLY A 128 5.11 40.75 -2.23
CA GLY A 128 3.73 41.08 -2.64
C GLY A 128 3.66 42.03 -3.84
N GLU A 129 4.63 42.91 -4.01
CA GLU A 129 4.67 43.87 -5.12
C GLU A 129 5.10 43.24 -6.46
N ARG A 130 5.81 42.10 -6.41
CA ARG A 130 6.26 41.38 -7.61
C ARG A 130 5.17 40.52 -8.26
N ILE A 131 4.19 40.08 -7.47
CA ILE A 131 3.05 39.29 -7.94
C ILE A 131 1.89 40.16 -8.45
N ALA A 132 1.84 41.44 -8.07
CA ALA A 132 0.85 42.39 -8.59
C ALA A 132 1.23 43.04 -9.94
N ARG A 133 2.41 42.72 -10.48
CA ARG A 133 2.95 43.30 -11.74
C ARG A 133 2.96 42.31 -12.91
N LYS A 134 2.23 41.20 -12.80
CA LYS A 134 1.94 40.25 -13.88
C LYS A 134 0.44 40.24 -14.14
#